data_AF-A0A844KQC5-F1
#
_entry.id   AF-A0A844KQC5-F1
#
_cell.length_a   1.000
_cell.length_b   1.000
_cell.length_c   1.000
_cell.angle_alpha   90.00
_cell.angle_beta   90.00
_cell.angle_gamma   90.00
#
_symmetry.space_group_name_H-M   'P 1'
#
loop_
_entity.id
_entity.type
_entity.pdbx_description
1 polymer ?
#
loop_
_entity_poly.entity_id
_entity_poly.type
_entity_poly.pdbx_seq_one_letter_code
_entity_poly.pdbx_strand_id
1 'polypeptide(L)'
;MRKLISEILDSENVIEKCCELEILNRNWKLLLFDSGVDNLVLYEFNKKFGKYEICGMGDYNHCFIINRDMLIKQENVPLAFSTCVNFDSNVSSYISSMFFKNRQDNDLVNMIQYIRSKNFQTTCQHYAFEVSLNLYPVKEDAIYNTLYADSMLAEMSDEQIEKRDFTPFVLPEDAYQKIYKGLQYIKMIREKIMNYLIVFMRCYLKLLL
;
A
#
# COMPACT_ATOMS: atom_id res chain seq x y z
N MET A 1 -8.52 17.38 -13.60
CA MET A 1 -7.69 17.17 -12.40
C MET A 1 -6.56 18.19 -12.31
N ARG A 2 -5.63 18.30 -13.27
CA ARG A 2 -4.57 19.34 -13.25
C ARG A 2 -5.08 20.79 -13.07
N LYS A 3 -6.10 21.20 -13.83
CA LYS A 3 -6.72 22.53 -13.69
C LYS A 3 -7.29 22.80 -12.29
N LEU A 4 -7.89 21.79 -11.66
CA LEU A 4 -8.43 21.89 -10.30
C LEU A 4 -7.32 22.02 -9.27
N ILE A 5 -6.23 21.26 -9.42
CA ILE A 5 -5.06 21.35 -8.54
C ILE A 5 -4.41 22.74 -8.67
N SER A 6 -4.22 23.24 -9.89
CA SER A 6 -3.69 24.59 -10.11
C SER A 6 -4.61 25.66 -9.50
N GLU A 7 -5.93 25.58 -9.73
CA GLU A 7 -6.89 26.54 -9.15
C GLU A 7 -6.84 26.59 -7.61
N ILE A 8 -6.59 25.46 -6.96
CA ILE A 8 -6.44 25.39 -5.50
C ILE A 8 -5.08 25.97 -5.07
N LEU A 9 -3.98 25.56 -5.72
CA LEU A 9 -2.62 25.97 -5.34
C LEU A 9 -2.31 27.43 -5.66
N ASP A 10 -2.91 27.97 -6.71
CA ASP A 10 -2.74 29.37 -7.14
C ASP A 10 -3.66 30.33 -6.36
N SER A 11 -4.51 29.82 -5.48
CA SER A 11 -5.40 30.64 -4.65
C SER A 11 -4.64 31.30 -3.48
N GLU A 12 -5.03 32.52 -3.12
CA GLU A 12 -4.47 33.21 -1.95
C GLU A 12 -4.74 32.44 -0.65
N ASN A 13 -5.86 31.70 -0.59
CA ASN A 13 -6.25 30.89 0.54
C ASN A 13 -6.76 29.51 0.08
N VAL A 14 -5.85 28.53 0.12
CA VAL A 14 -6.10 27.13 -0.25
C VAL A 14 -7.31 26.53 0.48
N ILE A 15 -7.47 26.86 1.76
CA ILE A 15 -8.53 26.28 2.61
C ILE A 15 -9.88 26.84 2.18
N GLU A 16 -9.99 28.15 2.08
CA GLU A 16 -11.22 28.84 1.67
C GLU A 16 -11.65 28.39 0.26
N LYS A 17 -10.71 28.33 -0.66
CA LYS A 17 -10.95 27.84 -2.02
C LYS A 17 -11.47 26.40 -2.04
N CYS A 18 -10.95 25.53 -1.16
CA CYS A 18 -11.44 24.16 -1.05
C CYS A 18 -12.87 24.05 -0.51
N CYS A 19 -13.31 25.02 0.31
CA CYS A 19 -14.69 25.08 0.82
C CYS A 19 -15.70 25.52 -0.25
N GLU A 20 -15.30 26.43 -1.14
CA GLU A 20 -16.15 26.99 -2.21
C GLU A 20 -16.40 26.02 -3.38
N LEU A 21 -15.42 25.16 -3.69
CA LEU A 21 -15.48 24.30 -4.87
C LEU A 21 -16.52 23.19 -4.70
N GLU A 22 -17.63 23.26 -5.46
CA GLU A 22 -18.70 22.24 -5.41
C GLU A 22 -18.21 20.81 -5.68
N ILE A 23 -17.19 20.64 -6.52
CA ILE A 23 -16.59 19.32 -6.80
C ILE A 23 -15.96 18.69 -5.54
N LEU A 24 -15.64 19.52 -4.56
CA LEU A 24 -15.14 19.18 -3.23
C LEU A 24 -16.28 19.13 -2.19
N ASN A 25 -17.56 19.09 -2.56
CA ASN A 25 -18.66 18.80 -1.61
C ASN A 25 -18.69 17.31 -1.15
N ARG A 26 -17.85 16.46 -1.73
CA ARG A 26 -17.71 15.04 -1.35
C ARG A 26 -16.69 14.87 -0.21
N ASN A 27 -16.61 13.67 0.39
CA ASN A 27 -15.57 13.34 1.36
C ASN A 27 -14.17 13.43 0.73
N TRP A 28 -13.45 14.51 1.00
CA TRP A 28 -12.04 14.68 0.66
C TRP A 28 -11.21 14.91 1.93
N LYS A 29 -9.90 14.70 1.79
CA LYS A 29 -8.88 15.01 2.79
C LYS A 29 -7.76 15.79 2.11
N LEU A 30 -7.37 16.92 2.69
CA LEU A 30 -6.15 17.64 2.34
C LEU A 30 -5.02 17.13 3.23
N LEU A 31 -3.87 16.94 2.60
CA LEU A 31 -2.63 16.62 3.29
C LEU A 31 -1.72 17.82 3.15
N LEU A 32 -1.38 18.43 4.28
CA LEU A 32 -0.51 19.57 4.36
C LEU A 32 0.79 19.12 5.03
N PHE A 33 1.91 19.30 4.35
CA PHE A 33 3.22 19.01 4.91
C PHE A 33 3.73 20.27 5.59
N ASP A 34 3.88 20.23 6.91
CA ASP A 34 4.38 21.32 7.73
C ASP A 34 5.45 20.77 8.69
N SER A 35 6.69 21.21 8.51
CA SER A 35 7.85 20.82 9.32
C SER A 35 7.73 21.16 10.81
N GLY A 36 6.78 22.03 11.20
CA GLY A 36 6.55 22.43 12.59
C GLY A 36 5.59 21.51 13.36
N VAL A 37 4.99 20.50 12.70
CA VAL A 37 3.98 19.63 13.29
C VAL A 37 4.48 18.18 13.31
N ASP A 38 4.10 17.40 14.33
CA ASP A 38 4.52 16.00 14.46
C ASP A 38 3.35 15.11 14.90
N ASN A 39 2.44 14.83 13.96
CA ASN A 39 1.19 14.12 14.27
C ASN A 39 1.32 12.60 14.22
N LEU A 40 2.32 12.09 13.49
CA LEU A 40 2.51 10.66 13.28
C LEU A 40 3.83 10.14 13.90
N VAL A 41 4.50 10.91 14.78
CA VAL A 41 5.80 10.53 15.38
C VAL A 41 5.85 9.14 16.01
N LEU A 42 4.69 8.63 16.45
CA LEU A 42 4.57 7.29 17.05
C LEU A 42 4.72 6.15 16.02
N TYR A 43 4.68 6.46 14.72
CA TYR A 43 4.81 5.49 13.64
C TYR A 43 6.24 5.46 13.10
N GLU A 44 6.98 4.42 13.47
CA GLU A 44 8.28 4.10 12.86
C GLU A 44 8.03 3.55 11.44
N PHE A 45 8.07 4.44 10.44
CA PHE A 45 7.84 4.07 9.03
C PHE A 45 9.06 3.45 8.34
N ASN A 46 10.26 3.64 8.90
CA ASN A 46 11.51 3.13 8.35
C ASN A 46 12.09 2.07 9.28
N LYS A 47 12.28 0.84 8.78
CA LYS A 47 12.83 -0.25 9.57
C LYS A 47 13.52 -1.31 8.73
N LYS A 48 14.71 -1.72 9.15
CA LYS A 48 15.56 -2.70 8.46
C LYS A 48 15.51 -4.09 9.11
N PHE A 49 15.47 -5.12 8.28
CA PHE A 49 15.49 -6.54 8.63
C PHE A 49 16.51 -7.23 7.72
N GLY A 50 17.78 -7.27 8.14
CA GLY A 50 18.86 -7.82 7.33
C GLY A 50 18.93 -7.17 5.94
N LYS A 51 18.61 -7.93 4.89
CA LYS A 51 18.57 -7.47 3.49
C LYS A 51 17.26 -6.79 3.06
N TYR A 52 16.25 -6.74 3.92
CA TYR A 52 14.96 -6.11 3.66
C TYR A 52 14.83 -4.79 4.42
N GLU A 53 14.13 -3.81 3.84
CA GLU A 53 13.90 -2.51 4.46
C GLU A 53 12.51 -1.96 4.15
N ILE A 54 11.69 -1.77 5.18
CA ILE A 54 10.45 -1.01 5.06
C ILE A 54 10.83 0.46 5.06
N CYS A 55 10.40 1.19 4.02
CA CYS A 55 10.64 2.61 3.85
C CYS A 55 9.31 3.38 3.73
N GLY A 56 9.20 4.51 4.40
CA GLY A 56 8.14 5.49 4.14
C GLY A 56 8.37 6.16 2.77
N MET A 57 7.31 6.34 1.97
CA MET A 57 7.41 7.08 0.69
C MET A 57 7.55 8.59 0.85
N GLY A 58 7.34 9.10 2.06
CA GLY A 58 7.49 10.49 2.42
C GLY A 58 7.60 10.64 3.92
N ASP A 59 8.00 11.83 4.36
CA ASP A 59 7.99 12.17 5.76
C ASP A 59 6.57 12.57 6.18
N TYR A 60 5.78 11.55 6.50
CA TYR A 60 4.40 11.74 6.95
C TYR A 60 4.31 12.14 8.43
N ASN A 61 5.40 12.10 9.19
CA ASN A 61 5.43 12.60 10.57
C ASN A 61 5.07 14.08 10.61
N HIS A 62 5.54 14.82 9.61
CA HIS A 62 5.28 16.24 9.39
C HIS A 62 4.04 16.53 8.54
N CYS A 63 3.04 15.64 8.55
CA CYS A 63 1.79 15.85 7.85
C CYS A 63 0.66 16.25 8.80
N PHE A 64 -0.09 17.29 8.44
CA PHE A 64 -1.42 17.59 8.97
C PHE A 64 -2.48 17.15 7.96
N ILE A 65 -3.51 16.47 8.43
CA ILE A 65 -4.60 16.01 7.57
C ILE A 65 -5.85 16.81 7.94
N ILE A 66 -6.43 17.49 6.97
CA ILE A 66 -7.67 18.24 7.12
C ILE A 66 -8.75 17.53 6.33
N ASN A 67 -9.88 17.22 6.97
CA ASN A 67 -11.07 16.80 6.23
C ASN A 67 -12.08 17.95 6.17
N ARG A 68 -13.06 17.84 5.26
CA ARG A 68 -14.10 18.85 5.08
C ARG A 68 -14.90 19.12 6.37
N ASP A 69 -15.18 18.08 7.14
CA ASP A 69 -15.95 18.19 8.39
C ASP A 69 -15.23 19.04 9.43
N MET A 70 -13.91 18.92 9.56
CA MET A 70 -13.09 19.77 10.43
C MET A 70 -13.21 21.25 10.04
N LEU A 71 -13.23 21.54 8.74
CA LEU A 71 -13.36 22.91 8.24
C LEU A 71 -14.76 23.48 8.44
N ILE A 72 -15.80 22.69 8.19
CA ILE A 72 -17.20 23.14 8.30
C ILE A 72 -17.63 23.25 9.77
N LYS A 73 -17.34 22.21 10.57
CA LYS A 73 -17.76 22.14 11.96
C LYS A 73 -16.84 22.95 12.88
N GLN A 74 -15.65 23.32 12.40
CA GLN A 74 -14.60 23.98 13.20
C GLN A 74 -14.26 23.21 14.48
N GLU A 75 -14.33 21.88 14.40
CA GLU A 75 -14.11 20.95 15.51
C GLU A 75 -12.99 19.96 15.15
N ASN A 76 -12.27 19.50 16.17
CA ASN A 76 -11.32 18.41 16.01
C ASN A 76 -12.07 17.09 15.80
N VAL A 77 -12.09 16.62 14.56
CA VAL A 77 -12.67 15.32 14.19
C VAL A 77 -11.59 14.23 14.30
N PRO A 78 -11.80 13.12 15.01
CA PRO A 78 -10.85 12.01 15.01
C PRO A 78 -10.63 11.49 13.58
N LEU A 79 -9.37 11.40 13.15
CA LEU A 79 -9.02 10.82 11.86
C LEU A 79 -8.56 9.39 12.03
N ALA A 80 -9.32 8.47 11.44
CA ALA A 80 -8.82 7.12 11.21
C ALA A 80 -7.77 7.18 10.08
N PHE A 81 -6.57 6.70 10.39
CA PHE A 81 -5.53 6.41 9.42
C PHE A 81 -5.24 4.91 9.46
N SER A 82 -4.88 4.37 8.30
CA SER A 82 -4.33 3.03 8.17
C SER A 82 -3.03 3.12 7.39
N THR A 83 -2.09 2.27 7.74
CA THR A 83 -0.80 2.15 7.06
C THR A 83 -0.82 0.91 6.20
N CYS A 84 -0.25 1.03 5.00
CA CYS A 84 -0.17 -0.07 4.06
C CYS A 84 1.26 -0.22 3.54
N VAL A 85 1.81 -1.44 3.64
CA VAL A 85 3.10 -1.84 3.09
C VAL A 85 2.86 -2.47 1.72
N ASN A 86 3.53 -1.92 0.72
CA ASN A 86 3.56 -2.47 -0.62
C ASN A 86 4.85 -3.25 -0.80
N PHE A 87 4.71 -4.53 -1.12
CA PHE A 87 5.85 -5.36 -1.46
C PHE A 87 6.35 -5.03 -2.87
N ASP A 88 7.65 -4.90 -3.01
CA ASP A 88 8.28 -4.90 -4.32
C ASP A 88 8.12 -6.27 -5.01
N SER A 89 8.44 -6.33 -6.30
CA SER A 89 8.32 -7.57 -7.06
C SER A 89 9.23 -8.68 -6.57
N ASN A 90 10.42 -8.36 -6.08
CA ASN A 90 11.37 -9.33 -5.56
C ASN A 90 10.84 -9.98 -4.27
N VAL A 91 10.39 -9.17 -3.31
CA VAL A 91 9.77 -9.63 -2.07
C VAL A 91 8.52 -10.45 -2.38
N SER A 92 7.66 -9.96 -3.28
CA SER A 92 6.45 -10.71 -3.68
C SER A 92 6.81 -12.09 -4.25
N SER A 93 7.85 -12.17 -5.09
CA SER A 93 8.36 -13.44 -5.62
C SER A 93 8.98 -14.34 -4.55
N TYR A 94 9.57 -13.74 -3.51
CA TYR A 94 10.19 -14.45 -2.41
C TYR A 94 9.15 -15.01 -1.45
N ILE A 95 8.09 -14.25 -1.16
CA ILE A 95 6.89 -14.74 -0.45
C ILE A 95 6.30 -15.92 -1.23
N SER A 96 6.10 -15.79 -2.54
CA SER A 96 5.64 -16.92 -3.38
C SER A 96 6.56 -18.14 -3.27
N SER A 97 7.87 -17.93 -3.25
CA SER A 97 8.85 -19.01 -3.10
C SER A 97 8.85 -19.65 -1.71
N MET A 98 8.41 -18.96 -0.65
CA MET A 98 8.26 -19.58 0.68
C MET A 98 7.20 -20.69 0.63
N PHE A 99 6.06 -20.42 0.02
CA PHE A 99 4.97 -21.40 -0.12
C PHE A 99 5.27 -22.50 -1.14
N PHE A 100 5.72 -22.13 -2.34
CA PHE A 100 5.76 -23.08 -3.47
C PHE A 100 7.14 -23.69 -3.72
N LYS A 101 8.19 -23.18 -3.08
CA LYS A 101 9.57 -23.65 -3.25
C LYS A 101 10.28 -23.91 -1.93
N ASN A 102 9.55 -23.89 -0.82
CA ASN A 102 10.09 -24.09 0.53
C ASN A 102 11.29 -23.19 0.84
N ARG A 103 11.27 -21.94 0.35
CA ARG A 103 12.30 -20.96 0.68
C ARG A 103 12.28 -20.69 2.19
N GLN A 104 13.44 -20.79 2.81
CA GLN A 104 13.66 -20.39 4.20
C GLN A 104 14.38 -19.03 4.23
N ASP A 105 13.72 -18.01 4.78
CA ASP A 105 14.25 -16.64 4.82
C ASP A 105 13.87 -15.95 6.14
N ASN A 106 14.79 -15.98 7.11
CA ASN A 106 14.55 -15.47 8.46
C ASN A 106 14.26 -13.96 8.47
N ASP A 107 14.98 -13.20 7.66
CA ASP A 107 14.83 -11.75 7.62
C ASP A 107 13.44 -11.36 7.09
N LEU A 108 12.97 -12.08 6.08
CA LEU A 108 11.62 -11.90 5.51
C LEU A 108 10.53 -12.25 6.53
N VAL A 109 10.68 -13.35 7.27
CA VAL A 109 9.74 -13.75 8.33
C VAL A 109 9.68 -12.69 9.43
N ASN A 110 10.84 -12.24 9.93
CA ASN A 110 10.91 -11.22 10.99
C ASN A 110 10.22 -9.91 10.56
N MET A 111 10.40 -9.53 9.29
CA MET A 111 9.74 -8.36 8.72
C MET A 111 8.22 -8.55 8.62
N ILE A 112 7.74 -9.71 8.15
CA ILE A 112 6.30 -10.03 8.09
C ILE A 112 5.68 -9.97 9.49
N GLN A 113 6.34 -10.54 10.49
CA GLN A 113 5.89 -10.48 11.88
C GLN A 113 5.81 -9.04 12.40
N TYR A 114 6.80 -8.21 12.07
CA TYR A 114 6.74 -6.79 12.41
C TYR A 114 5.53 -6.08 11.78
N ILE A 115 5.33 -6.26 10.47
CA ILE A 115 4.18 -5.68 9.72
C ILE A 115 2.86 -6.05 10.41
N ARG A 116 2.69 -7.33 10.78
CA ARG A 116 1.48 -7.82 11.47
C ARG A 116 1.34 -7.24 12.87
N SER A 117 2.41 -7.22 13.67
CA SER A 117 2.39 -6.63 15.03
C SER A 117 2.03 -5.14 15.04
N LYS A 118 2.29 -4.42 13.94
CA LYS A 118 1.93 -3.02 13.75
C LYS A 118 0.56 -2.81 13.11
N ASN A 119 -0.16 -3.89 12.80
CA ASN A 119 -1.43 -3.89 12.07
C ASN A 119 -1.33 -3.17 10.71
N PHE A 120 -0.17 -3.26 10.06
CA PHE A 120 0.03 -2.69 8.74
C PHE A 120 -0.67 -3.57 7.72
N GLN A 121 -1.51 -2.97 6.87
CA GLN A 121 -2.11 -3.67 5.74
C GLN A 121 -1.04 -4.01 4.71
N THR A 122 -1.13 -5.16 4.05
CA THR A 122 -0.25 -5.51 2.93
C THR A 122 -0.99 -5.42 1.61
N THR A 123 -0.26 -5.16 0.53
CA THR A 123 -0.84 -5.25 -0.81
C THR A 123 0.22 -5.58 -1.87
N CYS A 124 -0.19 -6.41 -2.82
CA CYS A 124 0.56 -6.76 -4.02
C CYS A 124 0.26 -5.84 -5.23
N GLN A 125 -0.43 -4.70 -5.04
CA GLN A 125 -0.79 -3.82 -6.16
C GLN A 125 0.42 -3.29 -6.94
N HIS A 126 1.56 -3.01 -6.28
CA HIS A 126 2.77 -2.57 -6.98
C HIS A 126 3.38 -3.67 -7.84
N TYR A 127 3.39 -4.91 -7.34
CA TYR A 127 3.74 -6.07 -8.14
C TYR A 127 2.85 -6.18 -9.38
N ALA A 128 1.53 -6.02 -9.22
CA ALA A 128 0.58 -6.01 -10.33
C ALA A 128 0.90 -4.91 -11.37
N PHE A 129 1.23 -3.70 -10.91
CA PHE A 129 1.66 -2.60 -11.79
C PHE A 129 2.97 -2.92 -12.51
N GLU A 130 4.00 -3.36 -11.80
CA GLU A 130 5.31 -3.68 -12.38
C GLU A 130 5.19 -4.79 -13.43
N VAL A 131 4.47 -5.87 -13.11
CA VAL A 131 4.17 -6.98 -14.04
C VAL A 131 3.47 -6.47 -15.30
N SER A 132 2.49 -5.58 -15.15
CA SER A 132 1.73 -5.05 -16.28
C SER A 132 2.53 -4.12 -17.19
N LEU A 133 3.53 -3.43 -16.63
CA LEU A 133 4.41 -2.49 -17.32
C LEU A 133 5.71 -3.13 -17.80
N ASN A 134 5.96 -4.39 -17.45
CA ASN A 134 7.19 -5.06 -17.77
C ASN A 134 7.34 -5.24 -19.29
N LEU A 135 8.51 -4.89 -19.82
CA LEU A 135 8.83 -5.06 -21.25
C LEU A 135 8.74 -6.52 -21.68
N TYR A 136 9.12 -7.43 -20.77
CA TYR A 136 9.05 -8.87 -20.98
C TYR A 136 7.88 -9.45 -20.18
N PRO A 137 6.92 -10.13 -20.83
CA PRO A 137 5.77 -10.70 -20.14
C PRO A 137 6.19 -11.72 -19.09
N VAL A 138 5.76 -11.51 -17.85
CA VAL A 138 5.84 -12.53 -16.80
C VAL A 138 4.82 -13.63 -17.12
N LYS A 139 5.19 -14.90 -16.91
CA LYS A 139 4.29 -16.04 -17.13
C LYS A 139 3.04 -15.94 -16.23
N GLU A 140 1.86 -16.21 -16.79
CA GLU A 140 0.58 -16.09 -16.07
C GLU A 140 0.54 -16.93 -14.80
N ASP A 141 1.08 -18.16 -14.83
CA ASP A 141 1.17 -19.03 -13.65
C ASP A 141 2.01 -18.40 -12.52
N ALA A 142 3.08 -17.67 -12.86
CA ALA A 142 3.90 -17.00 -11.86
C ALA A 142 3.16 -15.81 -11.24
N ILE A 143 2.35 -15.10 -12.02
CA ILE A 143 1.50 -14.02 -11.53
C ILE A 143 0.43 -14.59 -10.59
N TYR A 144 -0.26 -15.66 -11.01
CA TYR A 144 -1.26 -16.33 -10.20
C TYR A 144 -0.67 -16.83 -8.88
N ASN A 145 0.45 -17.57 -8.91
CA ASN A 145 1.11 -18.06 -7.70
C ASN A 145 1.56 -16.93 -6.78
N THR A 146 1.94 -15.77 -7.31
CA THR A 146 2.32 -14.63 -6.47
C THR A 146 1.10 -14.01 -5.77
N LEU A 147 0.00 -13.80 -6.50
CA LEU A 147 -1.25 -13.28 -5.92
C LEU A 147 -1.87 -14.28 -4.92
N TYR A 148 -1.78 -15.57 -5.22
CA TYR A 148 -2.24 -16.64 -4.34
C TYR A 148 -1.41 -16.70 -3.06
N ALA A 149 -0.08 -16.55 -3.15
CA ALA A 149 0.81 -16.48 -1.99
C ALA A 149 0.56 -15.25 -1.12
N ASP A 150 0.30 -14.08 -1.71
CA ASP A 150 -0.08 -12.87 -0.97
C ASP A 150 -1.37 -13.08 -0.18
N SER A 151 -2.35 -13.75 -0.80
CA SER A 151 -3.62 -14.09 -0.13
C SER A 151 -3.44 -15.15 0.95
N MET A 152 -2.61 -16.18 0.73
CA MET A 152 -2.26 -17.15 1.79
C MET A 152 -1.59 -16.44 2.96
N LEU A 153 -0.63 -15.54 2.71
CA LEU A 153 0.05 -14.81 3.77
C LEU A 153 -0.92 -13.95 4.60
N ALA A 154 -1.93 -13.36 3.96
CA ALA A 154 -2.96 -12.58 4.64
C ALA A 154 -3.85 -13.45 5.54
N GLU A 155 -4.19 -14.66 5.12
CA GLU A 155 -5.04 -15.60 5.86
C GLU A 155 -4.27 -16.46 6.88
N MET A 156 -2.94 -16.49 6.82
CA MET A 156 -2.11 -17.23 7.79
C MET A 156 -2.30 -16.71 9.22
N SER A 157 -2.28 -17.62 10.20
CA SER A 157 -2.22 -17.25 11.61
C SER A 157 -0.82 -16.81 12.02
N ASP A 158 -0.72 -16.03 13.11
CA ASP A 158 0.58 -15.62 13.66
C ASP A 158 1.40 -16.84 14.12
N GLU A 159 0.73 -17.88 14.64
CA GLU A 159 1.36 -19.14 15.05
C GLU A 159 2.01 -19.88 13.86
N GLN A 160 1.35 -19.92 12.70
CA GLN A 160 1.94 -20.51 11.49
C GLN A 160 3.18 -19.75 11.05
N ILE A 161 3.15 -18.41 11.11
CA ILE A 161 4.29 -17.56 10.75
C ILE A 161 5.45 -17.75 11.73
N GLU A 162 5.18 -17.80 13.04
CA GLU A 162 6.18 -18.06 14.09
C GLU A 162 6.84 -19.43 13.93
N LYS A 163 6.05 -20.46 13.65
CA LYS A 163 6.54 -21.82 13.38
C LYS A 163 7.17 -21.96 11.99
N ARG A 164 7.05 -20.93 11.16
CA ARG A 164 7.52 -20.89 9.76
C ARG A 164 6.93 -22.01 8.91
N ASP A 165 5.68 -22.36 9.20
CA ASP A 165 4.92 -23.33 8.44
C ASP A 165 4.23 -22.64 7.26
N PHE A 166 4.97 -22.53 6.15
CA PHE A 166 4.48 -21.98 4.89
C PHE A 166 3.95 -23.08 3.96
N THR A 167 3.43 -24.18 4.52
CA THR A 167 2.78 -25.22 3.72
C THR A 167 1.57 -24.62 2.99
N PRO A 168 1.45 -24.72 1.66
CA PRO A 168 0.31 -24.19 0.93
C PRO A 168 -1.01 -24.78 1.41
N PHE A 169 -2.04 -23.94 1.50
CA PHE A 169 -3.38 -24.35 1.89
C PHE A 169 -4.44 -23.78 0.94
N VAL A 170 -5.63 -24.37 1.01
CA VAL A 170 -6.78 -23.94 0.22
C VAL A 170 -7.33 -22.67 0.83
N LEU A 171 -7.45 -21.63 0.02
CA LEU A 171 -8.00 -20.35 0.42
C LEU A 171 -9.53 -20.40 0.52
N PRO A 172 -10.16 -19.52 1.31
CA PRO A 172 -11.60 -19.34 1.24
C PRO A 172 -12.02 -18.73 -0.11
N GLU A 173 -13.28 -18.96 -0.49
CA GLU A 173 -13.84 -18.52 -1.79
C GLU A 173 -13.70 -17.01 -2.04
N ASP A 174 -13.85 -16.19 -0.99
CA ASP A 174 -13.72 -14.74 -1.11
C ASP A 174 -12.29 -14.31 -1.49
N ALA A 175 -11.27 -15.03 -1.01
CA ALA A 175 -9.88 -14.79 -1.37
C ALA A 175 -9.62 -15.16 -2.84
N TYR A 176 -10.22 -16.24 -3.37
CA TYR A 176 -10.16 -16.54 -4.80
C TYR A 176 -10.76 -15.43 -5.66
N GLN A 177 -11.88 -14.83 -5.24
CA GLN A 177 -12.46 -13.69 -5.95
C GLN A 177 -11.53 -12.47 -5.95
N LYS A 178 -10.81 -12.20 -4.86
CA LYS A 178 -9.80 -11.12 -4.79
C LYS A 178 -8.67 -11.38 -5.78
N ILE A 179 -8.16 -12.61 -5.85
CA ILE A 179 -7.10 -13.01 -6.79
C ILE A 179 -7.57 -12.85 -8.25
N TYR A 180 -8.77 -13.33 -8.57
CA TYR A 180 -9.34 -13.20 -9.90
C TYR A 180 -9.49 -11.73 -10.32
N LYS A 181 -10.01 -10.87 -9.43
CA LYS A 181 -10.08 -9.42 -9.66
C LYS A 181 -8.68 -8.81 -9.86
N GLY A 182 -7.69 -9.24 -9.10
CA GLY A 182 -6.29 -8.83 -9.25
C GLY A 182 -5.72 -9.17 -10.64
N LEU A 183 -5.95 -10.39 -11.13
CA LEU A 183 -5.56 -10.81 -12.48
C LEU A 183 -6.23 -9.98 -13.57
N GLN A 184 -7.54 -9.75 -13.44
CA GLN A 184 -8.28 -8.90 -14.38
C GLN A 184 -7.76 -7.47 -14.35
N TYR A 185 -7.40 -6.94 -13.17
CA TYR A 185 -6.81 -5.63 -13.02
C TYR A 185 -5.45 -5.53 -13.71
N ILE A 186 -4.57 -6.53 -13.59
CA ILE A 186 -3.27 -6.57 -14.31
C ILE A 186 -3.49 -6.57 -15.82
N LYS A 187 -4.43 -7.38 -16.31
CA LYS A 187 -4.79 -7.45 -17.75
C LYS A 187 -5.34 -6.12 -18.25
N MET A 188 -6.28 -5.52 -17.52
CA MET A 188 -6.90 -4.23 -17.85
C MET A 188 -5.92 -3.07 -17.74
N ILE A 189 -5.02 -3.05 -16.74
CA ILE A 189 -3.98 -2.04 -16.62
C ILE A 189 -3.12 -2.02 -17.89
N ARG A 190 -2.71 -3.19 -18.38
CA ARG A 190 -1.93 -3.31 -19.60
C ARG A 190 -2.61 -2.61 -20.78
N GLU A 191 -3.95 -2.56 -20.79
CA GLU A 191 -4.77 -1.85 -21.76
C GLU A 191 -4.98 -0.36 -21.44
N LYS A 192 -5.02 0.04 -20.15
CA LYS A 192 -5.47 1.37 -19.69
C LYS A 192 -4.39 2.32 -19.17
N ILE A 193 -3.19 1.87 -18.80
CA ILE A 193 -2.15 2.75 -18.21
C ILE A 193 -1.65 3.84 -19.16
N MET A 194 -2.03 3.83 -20.43
CA MET A 194 -1.88 5.01 -21.29
C MET A 194 -2.56 6.28 -20.74
N ASN A 195 -3.47 6.21 -19.74
CA ASN A 195 -4.31 7.38 -19.40
C ASN A 195 -4.41 7.88 -17.94
N TYR A 196 -3.98 7.20 -16.87
CA TYR A 196 -4.22 7.76 -15.51
C TYR A 196 -3.20 7.39 -14.43
N LEU A 197 -2.87 8.38 -13.58
CA LEU A 197 -2.10 8.26 -12.33
C LEU A 197 -3.05 8.42 -11.14
N ILE A 198 -2.99 7.52 -10.14
CA ILE A 198 -3.75 7.60 -8.89
C ILE A 198 -2.76 7.79 -7.72
N VAL A 199 -3.03 8.75 -6.83
CA VAL A 199 -2.20 9.04 -5.64
C VAL A 199 -2.80 8.34 -4.42
N PHE A 200 -2.02 7.49 -3.75
CA PHE A 200 -2.32 6.88 -2.46
C PHE A 200 -1.09 7.03 -1.55
N MET A 201 -1.30 7.32 -0.26
CA MET A 201 -0.23 7.23 0.74
C MET A 201 0.11 5.77 1.01
N ARG A 202 1.39 5.42 0.86
CA ARG A 202 1.87 4.04 0.90
C ARG A 202 3.27 3.99 1.52
N CYS A 203 3.56 2.93 2.24
CA CYS A 203 4.94 2.55 2.54
C CYS A 203 5.38 1.52 1.50
N TYR A 204 6.66 1.54 1.14
CA TYR A 204 7.25 0.62 0.18
C TYR A 204 8.34 -0.20 0.87
N LEU A 205 8.46 -1.45 0.47
CA LEU A 205 9.52 -2.33 0.93
C LEU A 205 10.55 -2.52 -0.17
N LYS A 206 11.82 -2.34 0.16
CA LYS A 206 12.94 -2.56 -0.77
C LYS A 206 13.82 -3.73 -0.32
N LEU A 207 14.21 -4.57 -1.28
CA LEU A 207 15.34 -5.50 -1.13
C LEU A 207 16.67 -4.78 -1.44
N LEU A 208 17.63 -4.88 -0.52
CA LEU A 208 19.01 -4.44 -0.73
C LEU A 208 19.82 -5.62 -1.29
N LEU A 209 20.30 -5.47 -2.54
CA LEU A 209 21.20 -6.42 -3.21
C LEU A 209 22.67 -6.02 -3.01
#